data_AF-A0A522P2V0-F1
#
_entry.id   AF-A0A522P2V0-F1
#
_cell.length_a   1.000
_cell.length_b   1.000
_cell.length_c   1.000
_cell.angle_alpha   90.00
_cell.angle_beta   90.00
_cell.angle_gamma   90.00
#
_symmetry.space_group_name_H-M   'P 1'
#
loop_
_entity.id
_entity.type
_entity.pdbx_description
1 polymer ?
#
loop_
_entity_poly.entity_id
_entity_poly.type
_entity_poly.pdbx_seq_one_letter_code
_entity_poly.pdbx_strand_id
1 'polypeptide(L)'
;MRVRVVVAITAIASVWTFGVGAGLPILHDVSPAAATSVGAPVVNIGDRVPAMLDTISQLKPGRISDFVHRNRSAIERTLSSAGSAHGVVDWWIRLSSDERTTLTHDAASVLGNLDGLPVSVRDAVNRAQLDSRLDALSTRSKTHPTAVTPANTAELANLRSIKAALQAAPGGPRRSLVTFDPTGAARAAVVIGNLDQADAVSVLVPGMSYTVEGQLVDWTSTAQAVYNEQRAWLQRLGTPSRTVATVAWLGYKTPDLATVLSAHDAQEGARQLDQLLAGIRALRAGHQPYLSVLAHSYGSTTALLALGAGSVSVDALAVIGSPGGAPSSVRDLDVKDGNVYVGSATLDPIAGSGFFGPDPGGSGYGAHRISTGVGIDPLDGEILLPAIGHNGYFAEGTQSLRNLALIGMGDGVLATHP
;
A
#
# COMPACT_ATOMS: atom_id res chain seq x y z
N MET A 1 -17.67 -37.18 -28.29
CA MET A 1 -16.66 -37.22 -27.21
C MET A 1 -16.44 -35.78 -26.75
N ARG A 2 -17.18 -35.33 -25.71
CA ARG A 2 -17.11 -33.96 -25.17
C ARG A 2 -16.83 -34.08 -23.67
N VAL A 3 -15.67 -33.59 -23.25
CA VAL A 3 -15.26 -33.58 -21.84
C VAL A 3 -15.88 -32.34 -21.19
N ARG A 4 -16.73 -32.55 -20.17
CA ARG A 4 -17.20 -31.50 -19.26
C ARG A 4 -16.21 -31.43 -18.10
N VAL A 5 -15.56 -30.28 -17.92
CA VAL A 5 -14.80 -29.98 -16.70
C VAL A 5 -15.77 -29.27 -15.76
N VAL A 6 -16.04 -29.89 -14.62
CA VAL A 6 -16.79 -29.30 -13.49
C VAL A 6 -15.75 -28.70 -12.55
N VAL A 7 -15.78 -27.37 -12.39
CA VAL A 7 -15.00 -26.68 -11.35
C VAL A 7 -15.91 -26.49 -10.14
N ALA A 8 -15.57 -27.12 -9.03
CA ALA A 8 -16.25 -26.95 -7.75
C ALA A 8 -15.64 -25.73 -7.03
N ILE A 9 -16.47 -24.73 -6.75
CA ILE A 9 -16.13 -23.58 -5.89
C ILE A 9 -16.85 -23.78 -4.56
N THR A 10 -16.10 -24.05 -3.50
CA THR A 10 -16.64 -24.17 -2.14
C THR A 10 -16.62 -22.79 -1.49
N ALA A 11 -17.79 -22.13 -1.42
CA ALA A 11 -17.98 -20.90 -0.64
C ALA A 11 -18.43 -21.27 0.78
N ILE A 12 -17.65 -20.88 1.79
CA ILE A 12 -18.08 -20.94 3.20
C ILE A 12 -18.60 -19.55 3.57
N ALA A 13 -19.92 -19.43 3.72
CA ALA A 13 -20.58 -18.25 4.28
C ALA A 13 -20.93 -18.54 5.74
N SER A 14 -20.46 -17.70 6.66
CA SER A 14 -20.84 -17.72 8.07
C SER A 14 -21.47 -16.37 8.42
N VAL A 15 -22.78 -16.36 8.66
CA VAL A 15 -23.54 -15.20 9.16
C VAL A 15 -23.77 -15.43 10.66
N TRP A 16 -23.41 -14.47 11.52
CA TRP A 16 -23.81 -14.49 12.93
C TRP A 16 -24.19 -13.10 13.44
N THR A 17 -25.32 -13.05 14.16
CA THR A 17 -25.90 -11.93 14.90
C THR A 17 -25.24 -11.77 16.27
N PHE A 18 -24.90 -10.53 16.67
CA PHE A 18 -24.33 -10.21 17.99
C PHE A 18 -25.41 -9.93 19.04
N GLY A 19 -25.26 -10.54 20.22
CA GLY A 19 -25.95 -10.19 21.47
C GLY A 19 -25.00 -9.50 22.44
N VAL A 20 -25.48 -8.43 23.08
CA VAL A 20 -24.72 -7.57 24.01
C VAL A 20 -24.72 -8.18 25.41
N GLY A 21 -23.55 -8.27 26.05
CA GLY A 21 -23.41 -8.70 27.45
C GLY A 21 -22.24 -7.98 28.14
N ALA A 22 -22.55 -7.27 29.23
CA ALA A 22 -21.68 -6.39 29.99
C ALA A 22 -20.79 -7.13 31.03
N GLY A 23 -19.66 -6.51 31.40
CA GLY A 23 -18.93 -6.81 32.65
C GLY A 23 -17.42 -6.57 32.57
N LEU A 24 -16.95 -5.43 33.09
CA LEU A 24 -15.53 -5.15 33.36
C LEU A 24 -15.18 -5.50 34.82
N PRO A 25 -13.94 -5.91 35.10
CA PRO A 25 -13.29 -5.53 36.35
C PRO A 25 -11.96 -4.80 36.13
N ILE A 26 -11.74 -3.82 37.01
CA ILE A 26 -10.58 -2.96 37.17
C ILE A 26 -9.43 -3.76 37.82
N LEU A 27 -8.20 -3.60 37.33
CA LEU A 27 -6.99 -4.10 37.99
C LEU A 27 -5.88 -3.04 38.02
N HIS A 28 -5.17 -3.09 39.15
CA HIS A 28 -4.35 -2.04 39.75
C HIS A 28 -3.05 -1.71 39.01
N ASP A 29 -2.68 -0.44 39.17
CA ASP A 29 -1.45 0.22 38.76
C ASP A 29 -0.22 -0.32 39.55
N VAL A 30 0.86 -0.66 38.84
CA VAL A 30 2.15 -1.03 39.44
C VAL A 30 3.26 -0.31 38.66
N SER A 31 3.77 0.77 39.24
CA SER A 31 4.94 1.52 38.75
C SER A 31 6.22 0.68 38.80
N PRO A 32 7.04 0.64 37.73
CA PRO A 32 8.42 0.18 37.83
C PRO A 32 9.38 1.34 38.13
N ALA A 33 10.33 1.04 39.02
CA ALA A 33 11.39 1.91 39.51
C ALA A 33 12.37 2.35 38.40
N ALA A 34 12.86 3.58 38.53
CA ALA A 34 13.81 4.22 37.62
C ALA A 34 15.18 3.53 37.64
N ALA A 35 15.61 3.01 36.49
CA ALA A 35 17.01 2.70 36.21
C ALA A 35 17.66 3.88 35.49
N THR A 36 18.65 4.51 36.12
CA THR A 36 19.45 5.60 35.56
C THR A 36 20.44 5.05 34.53
N SER A 37 20.09 5.10 33.24
CA SER A 37 21.07 4.93 32.16
C SER A 37 21.84 6.23 31.96
N VAL A 38 23.17 6.19 32.13
CA VAL A 38 24.08 7.29 31.79
C VAL A 38 23.89 7.66 30.32
N GLY A 39 23.36 8.86 30.08
CA GLY A 39 22.97 9.34 28.75
C GLY A 39 24.19 9.53 27.85
N ALA A 40 24.23 8.79 26.75
CA ALA A 40 24.99 9.20 25.57
C ALA A 40 24.48 10.59 25.13
N PRO A 41 25.34 11.46 24.57
CA PRO A 41 24.90 12.76 24.09
C PRO A 41 23.74 12.58 23.12
N VAL A 42 22.59 13.15 23.45
CA VAL A 42 21.40 13.19 22.59
C VAL A 42 21.77 14.06 21.40
N VAL A 43 22.22 13.44 20.31
CA VAL A 43 22.35 14.14 19.04
C VAL A 43 20.92 14.50 18.63
N ASN A 44 20.63 15.79 18.53
CA ASN A 44 19.33 16.25 18.05
C ASN A 44 19.21 15.87 16.57
N ILE A 45 18.44 14.84 16.28
CA ILE A 45 18.19 14.33 14.92
C ILE A 45 17.32 15.32 14.12
N GLY A 46 16.75 16.34 14.77
CA GLY A 46 15.74 17.21 14.19
C GLY A 46 14.41 16.48 14.06
N ASP A 47 13.30 17.18 14.32
CA ASP A 47 11.96 16.59 14.29
C ASP A 47 11.36 16.51 12.88
N ARG A 48 12.17 16.81 11.84
CA ARG A 48 11.77 16.86 10.44
C ARG A 48 12.78 16.14 9.56
N VAL A 49 12.27 15.48 8.51
CA VAL A 49 13.07 14.69 7.56
C VAL A 49 14.30 15.43 7.03
N PRO A 50 14.24 16.70 6.53
CA PRO A 50 15.44 17.37 6.02
C PRO A 50 16.55 17.56 7.06
N ALA A 51 16.22 17.92 8.29
CA ALA A 51 17.20 18.13 9.36
C ALA A 51 17.88 16.81 9.78
N MET A 52 17.12 15.71 9.79
CA MET A 52 17.63 14.37 9.99
C MET A 52 18.60 13.97 8.88
N LEU A 53 18.24 14.21 7.63
CA LEU A 53 19.07 13.88 6.47
C LEU A 53 20.36 14.71 6.45
N ASP A 54 20.29 16.00 6.78
CA ASP A 54 21.46 16.85 6.92
C ASP A 54 22.40 16.31 8.01
N THR A 55 21.85 15.95 9.18
CA THR A 55 22.63 15.33 10.27
C THR A 55 23.33 14.06 9.82
N ILE A 56 22.61 13.15 9.15
CA ILE A 56 23.16 11.87 8.67
C ILE A 56 24.26 12.11 7.62
N SER A 57 24.04 13.03 6.68
CA SER A 57 24.98 13.31 5.57
C SER A 57 26.31 13.93 6.03
N GLN A 58 26.32 14.61 7.18
CA GLN A 58 27.53 15.24 7.74
C GLN A 58 28.40 14.27 8.55
N LEU A 59 27.91 13.05 8.84
CA LEU A 59 28.69 12.05 9.57
C LEU A 59 29.78 11.45 8.68
N LYS A 60 30.93 11.13 9.29
CA LYS A 60 31.99 10.35 8.61
C LYS A 60 31.43 8.97 8.19
N PRO A 61 31.79 8.42 7.01
CA PRO A 61 31.26 7.16 6.49
C PRO A 61 31.16 6.03 7.54
N GLY A 62 32.26 5.70 8.22
CA GLY A 62 32.30 4.66 9.26
C GLY A 62 31.51 4.95 10.56
N ARG A 63 30.74 6.04 10.64
CA ARG A 63 29.88 6.40 11.78
C ARG A 63 28.40 6.38 11.43
N ILE A 64 28.05 6.39 10.14
CA ILE A 64 26.66 6.49 9.68
C ILE A 64 25.86 5.26 10.11
N SER A 65 26.34 4.05 9.82
CA SER A 65 25.63 2.81 10.18
C SER A 65 25.38 2.70 11.69
N ASP A 66 26.40 2.94 12.52
CA ASP A 66 26.27 2.94 13.98
C ASP A 66 25.29 4.01 14.49
N PHE A 67 25.24 5.17 13.83
CA PHE A 67 24.31 6.23 14.17
C PHE A 67 22.88 5.84 13.82
N VAL A 68 22.65 5.36 12.60
CA VAL A 68 21.33 4.90 12.13
C VAL A 68 20.81 3.77 13.03
N HIS A 69 21.67 2.82 13.38
CA HIS A 69 21.30 1.70 14.26
C HIS A 69 20.87 2.18 15.66
N ARG A 70 21.67 3.05 16.29
CA ARG A 70 21.37 3.57 17.64
C ARG A 70 20.15 4.49 17.69
N ASN A 71 19.82 5.14 16.59
CA ASN A 71 18.76 6.13 16.51
C ASN A 71 17.53 5.64 15.72
N ARG A 72 17.43 4.32 15.47
CA ARG A 72 16.40 3.71 14.61
C ARG A 72 14.99 4.20 14.94
N SER A 73 14.56 4.16 16.20
CA SER A 73 13.19 4.56 16.58
C SER A 73 12.93 6.07 16.42
N ALA A 74 13.95 6.92 16.53
CA ALA A 74 13.80 8.35 16.27
C ALA A 74 13.73 8.64 14.77
N ILE A 75 14.54 7.95 13.97
CA ILE A 75 14.49 8.02 12.50
C ILE A 75 13.15 7.51 11.98
N GLU A 76 12.67 6.34 12.44
CA GLU A 76 11.37 5.79 12.06
C GLU A 76 10.21 6.74 12.39
N ARG A 77 10.23 7.38 13.57
CA ARG A 77 9.22 8.41 13.92
C ARG A 77 9.29 9.62 13.00
N THR A 78 10.49 10.04 12.60
CA THR A 78 10.69 11.19 11.71
C THR A 78 10.29 10.88 10.27
N LEU A 79 10.57 9.66 9.80
CA LEU A 79 10.11 9.16 8.50
C LEU A 79 8.59 8.99 8.47
N SER A 80 7.99 8.64 9.61
CA SER A 80 6.54 8.51 9.74
C SER A 80 5.84 9.84 10.04
N SER A 81 6.58 10.93 10.30
CA SER A 81 6.00 12.26 10.44
C SER A 81 5.99 12.96 9.07
N ALA A 82 4.94 13.74 8.79
CA ALA A 82 4.78 14.42 7.51
C ALA A 82 5.99 15.33 7.23
N GLY A 83 6.88 14.89 6.35
CA GLY A 83 8.12 15.56 5.99
C GLY A 83 8.30 15.54 4.49
N SER A 84 7.98 16.67 3.84
CA SER A 84 7.82 16.85 2.39
C SER A 84 8.83 16.07 1.57
N ALA A 85 8.39 15.03 0.86
CA ALA A 85 9.19 14.27 -0.09
C ALA A 85 9.91 15.18 -1.12
N HIS A 86 9.42 16.40 -1.36
CA HIS A 86 10.13 17.44 -2.12
C HIS A 86 11.52 17.79 -1.53
N GLY A 87 11.62 17.95 -0.21
CA GLY A 87 12.89 18.20 0.46
C GLY A 87 13.87 17.03 0.35
N VAL A 88 13.36 15.79 0.27
CA VAL A 88 14.17 14.59 0.02
C VAL A 88 14.74 14.60 -1.39
N VAL A 89 13.91 14.90 -2.40
CA VAL A 89 14.35 15.01 -3.80
C VAL A 89 15.49 16.03 -3.92
N ASP A 90 15.27 17.23 -3.37
CA ASP A 90 16.25 18.31 -3.42
C ASP A 90 17.55 17.96 -2.67
N TRP A 91 17.44 17.32 -1.50
CA TRP A 91 18.58 16.83 -0.75
C TRP A 91 19.38 15.81 -1.57
N TRP A 92 18.72 14.81 -2.13
CA TRP A 92 19.38 13.74 -2.88
C TRP A 92 20.10 14.26 -4.12
N ILE A 93 19.49 15.19 -4.86
CA ILE A 93 20.08 15.77 -6.07
C ILE A 93 21.34 16.59 -5.77
N ARG A 94 21.44 17.21 -4.59
CA ARG A 94 22.63 17.99 -4.19
C ARG A 94 23.84 17.14 -3.78
N LEU A 95 23.62 15.88 -3.39
CA LEU A 95 24.71 14.99 -3.01
C LEU A 95 25.59 14.62 -4.22
N SER A 96 26.89 14.54 -3.98
CA SER A 96 27.86 13.95 -4.91
C SER A 96 27.62 12.44 -5.10
N SER A 97 28.17 11.87 -6.17
CA SER A 97 28.09 10.42 -6.41
C SER A 97 28.72 9.60 -5.29
N ASP A 98 29.80 10.09 -4.68
CA ASP A 98 30.47 9.42 -3.56
C ASP A 98 29.58 9.42 -2.30
N GLU A 99 28.99 10.58 -1.96
CA GLU A 99 28.06 10.68 -0.82
C GLU A 99 26.84 9.78 -1.00
N ARG A 100 26.24 9.75 -2.19
CA ARG A 100 25.13 8.85 -2.50
C ARG A 100 25.54 7.39 -2.35
N THR A 101 26.74 7.03 -2.79
CA THR A 101 27.26 5.66 -2.68
C THR A 101 27.47 5.27 -1.21
N THR A 102 28.09 6.15 -0.43
CA THR A 102 28.26 5.97 1.02
C THR A 102 26.91 5.80 1.73
N LEU A 103 25.94 6.67 1.48
CA LEU A 103 24.63 6.59 2.13
C LEU A 103 23.83 5.35 1.69
N THR A 104 23.94 4.93 0.42
CA THR A 104 23.35 3.68 -0.09
C THR A 104 23.83 2.46 0.70
N HIS A 105 25.11 2.47 1.11
CA HIS A 105 25.68 1.40 1.91
C HIS A 105 25.37 1.56 3.41
N ASP A 106 25.68 2.72 3.99
CA ASP A 106 25.70 2.91 5.45
C ASP A 106 24.36 3.34 6.05
N ALA A 107 23.44 3.87 5.24
CA ALA A 107 22.12 4.34 5.66
C ALA A 107 20.96 3.62 4.93
N ALA A 108 21.21 2.39 4.44
CA ALA A 108 20.28 1.61 3.63
C ALA A 108 18.84 1.54 4.19
N SER A 109 18.66 1.35 5.51
CA SER A 109 17.33 1.24 6.14
C SER A 109 16.55 2.55 6.13
N VAL A 110 17.25 3.67 6.07
CA VAL A 110 16.63 5.00 5.96
C VAL A 110 16.23 5.24 4.52
N LEU A 111 17.18 5.10 3.58
CA LEU A 111 16.93 5.40 2.17
C LEU A 111 15.85 4.51 1.55
N GLY A 112 15.79 3.23 1.96
CA GLY A 112 14.84 2.27 1.41
C GLY A 112 13.37 2.66 1.58
N ASN A 113 13.06 3.36 2.68
CA ASN A 113 11.71 3.81 3.02
C ASN A 113 11.53 5.32 2.84
N LEU A 114 12.51 6.02 2.23
CA LEU A 114 12.49 7.47 2.12
C LEU A 114 11.74 7.89 0.84
N ASP A 115 10.49 8.32 1.02
CA ASP A 115 9.68 8.87 -0.06
C ASP A 115 10.32 10.10 -0.70
N GLY A 116 10.25 10.19 -2.03
CA GLY A 116 10.98 11.18 -2.84
C GLY A 116 12.30 10.69 -3.43
N LEU A 117 12.85 9.55 -2.97
CA LEU A 117 13.99 8.93 -3.67
C LEU A 117 13.55 8.15 -4.92
N PRO A 118 14.42 8.05 -5.95
CA PRO A 118 14.17 7.19 -7.11
C PRO A 118 13.86 5.75 -6.70
N VAL A 119 12.89 5.12 -7.37
CA VAL A 119 12.47 3.74 -7.08
C VAL A 119 13.65 2.79 -7.20
N SER A 120 14.54 3.01 -8.17
CA SER A 120 15.76 2.22 -8.35
C SER A 120 16.69 2.22 -7.13
N VAL A 121 16.82 3.35 -6.42
CA VAL A 121 17.63 3.46 -5.20
C VAL A 121 16.95 2.70 -4.06
N ARG A 122 15.66 2.96 -3.84
CA ARG A 122 14.87 2.30 -2.79
C ARG A 122 14.85 0.78 -2.96
N ASP A 123 14.61 0.31 -4.18
CA ASP A 123 14.60 -1.12 -4.53
C ASP A 123 15.96 -1.77 -4.27
N ALA A 124 17.06 -1.13 -4.68
CA ALA A 124 18.39 -1.69 -4.49
C ALA A 124 18.74 -1.88 -3.01
N VAL A 125 18.53 -0.85 -2.18
CA VAL A 125 18.85 -0.94 -0.75
C VAL A 125 17.90 -1.87 -0.02
N ASN A 126 16.60 -1.85 -0.32
CA ASN A 126 15.62 -2.73 0.31
C ASN A 126 15.88 -4.20 -0.02
N ARG A 127 16.23 -4.53 -1.27
CA ARG A 127 16.58 -5.91 -1.67
C ARG A 127 17.86 -6.39 -1.00
N ALA A 128 18.88 -5.54 -0.91
CA ALA A 128 20.11 -5.88 -0.20
C ALA A 128 19.85 -6.18 1.29
N GLN A 129 18.99 -5.38 1.93
CA GLN A 129 18.58 -5.61 3.32
C GLN A 129 17.73 -6.87 3.50
N LEU A 130 16.79 -7.11 2.58
CA LEU A 130 15.99 -8.33 2.54
C LEU A 130 16.88 -9.57 2.50
N ASP A 131 17.84 -9.61 1.57
CA ASP A 131 18.72 -10.76 1.39
C ASP A 131 19.64 -10.97 2.61
N SER A 132 20.26 -9.89 3.10
CA SER A 132 21.11 -9.94 4.30
C SER A 132 20.36 -10.43 5.54
N ARG A 133 19.14 -9.93 5.79
CA ARG A 133 18.33 -10.35 6.95
C ARG A 133 17.81 -11.77 6.81
N LEU A 134 17.40 -12.15 5.60
CA LEU A 134 16.94 -13.50 5.31
C LEU A 134 18.05 -14.53 5.59
N ASP A 135 19.27 -14.24 5.14
CA ASP A 135 20.44 -15.10 5.37
C ASP A 135 20.82 -15.16 6.85
N ALA A 136 20.83 -14.02 7.54
CA ALA A 136 21.16 -13.94 8.97
C ALA A 136 20.17 -14.73 9.83
N LEU A 137 18.86 -14.55 9.62
CA LEU A 137 17.82 -15.26 10.38
C LEU A 137 17.75 -16.74 9.99
N SER A 138 17.91 -17.08 8.70
CA SER A 138 17.96 -18.48 8.27
C SER A 138 19.16 -19.21 8.87
N THR A 139 20.34 -18.56 8.93
CA THR A 139 21.54 -19.13 9.54
C THR A 139 21.39 -19.26 11.05
N ARG A 140 20.83 -18.25 11.72
CA ARG A 140 20.53 -18.33 13.16
C ARG A 140 19.59 -19.50 13.47
N SER A 141 18.51 -19.67 12.70
CA SER A 141 17.57 -20.76 12.89
C SER A 141 18.20 -22.15 12.71
N LYS A 142 19.23 -22.28 11.87
CA LYS A 142 19.97 -23.53 11.67
C LYS A 142 21.05 -23.78 12.74
N THR A 143 21.79 -22.74 13.13
CA THR A 143 22.99 -22.86 13.98
C THR A 143 22.71 -22.69 15.47
N HIS A 144 21.70 -21.89 15.82
CA HIS A 144 21.32 -21.57 17.20
C HIS A 144 19.80 -21.67 17.38
N PRO A 145 19.19 -22.86 17.14
CA PRO A 145 17.74 -23.02 17.14
C PRO A 145 17.09 -22.64 18.49
N THR A 146 17.78 -22.82 19.61
CA THR A 146 17.30 -22.45 20.94
C THR A 146 17.32 -20.94 21.20
N ALA A 147 18.00 -20.14 20.37
CA ALA A 147 18.06 -18.68 20.45
C ALA A 147 17.05 -17.98 19.50
N VAL A 148 16.22 -18.75 18.79
CA VAL A 148 15.18 -18.21 17.90
C VAL A 148 13.98 -17.77 18.75
N THR A 149 13.64 -16.50 18.67
CA THR A 149 12.46 -15.93 19.33
C THR A 149 11.24 -16.00 18.39
N PRO A 150 10.01 -15.88 18.92
CA PRO A 150 8.81 -15.73 18.08
C PRO A 150 8.92 -14.54 17.10
N ALA A 151 9.53 -13.43 17.52
CA ALA A 151 9.78 -12.28 16.65
C ALA A 151 10.73 -12.62 15.49
N ASN A 152 11.80 -13.40 15.73
CA ASN A 152 12.69 -13.86 14.67
C ASN A 152 11.94 -14.77 13.67
N THR A 153 11.04 -15.63 14.16
CA THR A 153 10.23 -16.52 13.31
C THR A 153 9.26 -15.72 12.44
N ALA A 154 8.55 -14.75 13.03
CA ALA A 154 7.62 -13.88 12.31
C ALA A 154 8.36 -13.01 11.27
N GLU A 155 9.50 -12.39 11.64
CA GLU A 155 10.33 -11.63 10.69
C GLU A 155 10.80 -12.52 9.53
N LEU A 156 11.25 -13.75 9.82
CA LEU A 156 11.67 -14.69 8.78
C LEU A 156 10.52 -15.08 7.82
N ALA A 157 9.30 -15.23 8.33
CA ALA A 157 8.12 -15.48 7.50
C ALA A 157 7.79 -14.28 6.61
N ASN A 158 7.81 -13.05 7.17
CA ASN A 158 7.64 -11.81 6.40
C ASN A 158 8.69 -11.68 5.29
N LEU A 159 9.98 -11.89 5.60
CA LEU A 159 11.07 -11.82 4.62
C LEU A 159 10.87 -12.80 3.47
N ARG A 160 10.45 -14.04 3.76
CA ARG A 160 10.15 -15.04 2.72
C ARG A 160 8.99 -14.61 1.84
N SER A 161 7.92 -14.07 2.42
CA SER A 161 6.78 -13.56 1.67
C SER A 161 7.17 -12.38 0.76
N ILE A 162 7.96 -11.42 1.27
CA ILE A 162 8.49 -10.30 0.47
C ILE A 162 9.36 -10.83 -0.68
N LYS A 163 10.27 -11.78 -0.41
CA LYS A 163 11.13 -12.38 -1.43
C LYS A 163 10.31 -13.09 -2.52
N ALA A 164 9.22 -13.76 -2.14
CA ALA A 164 8.30 -14.42 -3.05
C ALA A 164 7.50 -13.42 -3.89
N ALA A 165 6.96 -12.35 -3.27
CA ALA A 165 6.22 -11.30 -3.96
C ALA A 165 7.06 -10.58 -5.03
N LEU A 166 8.38 -10.46 -4.81
CA LEU A 166 9.31 -9.87 -5.77
C LEU A 166 9.69 -10.77 -6.96
N GLN A 167 9.26 -12.04 -6.98
CA GLN A 167 9.46 -12.92 -8.13
C GLN A 167 8.54 -12.52 -9.27
N ALA A 168 9.11 -12.06 -10.38
CA ALA A 168 8.38 -11.79 -11.62
C ALA A 168 8.44 -13.01 -12.54
N ALA A 169 7.39 -13.23 -13.33
CA ALA A 169 7.43 -14.23 -14.40
C ALA A 169 8.54 -13.86 -15.43
N PRO A 170 9.19 -14.83 -16.08
CA PRO A 170 10.14 -14.55 -17.15
C PRO A 170 9.50 -13.68 -18.25
N GLY A 171 10.15 -12.56 -18.59
CA GLY A 171 9.62 -11.59 -19.55
C GLY A 171 8.49 -10.69 -19.02
N GLY A 172 8.07 -10.85 -17.76
CA GLY A 172 7.11 -9.98 -17.10
C GLY A 172 7.70 -8.63 -16.71
N PRO A 173 6.85 -7.67 -16.28
CA PRO A 173 7.31 -6.36 -15.82
C PRO A 173 8.23 -6.47 -14.61
N ARG A 174 9.18 -5.53 -14.50
CA ARG A 174 10.02 -5.41 -13.30
C ARG A 174 9.15 -5.21 -12.06
N ARG A 175 9.53 -5.89 -10.97
CA ARG A 175 9.00 -5.64 -9.63
C ARG A 175 10.04 -4.92 -8.78
N SER A 176 9.63 -3.88 -8.06
CA SER A 176 10.52 -3.09 -7.20
C SER A 176 9.96 -2.96 -5.77
N LEU A 177 10.83 -3.10 -4.77
CA LEU A 177 10.48 -3.01 -3.36
C LEU A 177 10.70 -1.57 -2.85
N VAL A 178 9.62 -0.82 -2.64
CA VAL A 178 9.70 0.61 -2.25
C VAL A 178 9.39 0.86 -0.76
N THR A 179 8.78 -0.10 -0.08
CA THR A 179 8.65 -0.09 1.38
C THR A 179 9.13 -1.42 1.91
N PHE A 180 9.96 -1.40 2.96
CA PHE A 180 10.53 -2.58 3.60
C PHE A 180 10.67 -2.37 5.10
N ASP A 181 9.75 -2.99 5.84
CA ASP A 181 9.81 -3.10 7.29
C ASP A 181 9.28 -4.50 7.67
N PRO A 182 10.14 -5.51 7.83
CA PRO A 182 9.70 -6.89 8.06
C PRO A 182 9.36 -7.18 9.53
N THR A 183 9.40 -6.17 10.40
CA THR A 183 9.27 -6.30 11.86
C THR A 183 7.92 -5.80 12.37
N GLY A 184 7.50 -6.29 13.55
CA GLY A 184 6.26 -5.82 14.20
C GLY A 184 5.03 -6.03 13.33
N ALA A 185 4.29 -4.95 13.04
CA ALA A 185 3.12 -4.97 12.17
C ALA A 185 3.43 -5.26 10.70
N ALA A 186 4.71 -5.28 10.32
CA ALA A 186 5.28 -5.52 9.01
C ALA A 186 4.65 -4.73 7.85
N ARG A 187 5.47 -3.98 7.12
CA ARG A 187 5.05 -3.18 5.97
C ARG A 187 5.87 -3.54 4.74
N ALA A 188 5.20 -3.58 3.61
CA ALA A 188 5.83 -3.79 2.32
C ALA A 188 5.03 -3.12 1.20
N ALA A 189 5.72 -2.61 0.19
CA ALA A 189 5.08 -2.10 -1.01
C ALA A 189 5.87 -2.54 -2.23
N VAL A 190 5.18 -3.23 -3.14
CA VAL A 190 5.77 -3.76 -4.37
C VAL A 190 5.19 -3.00 -5.55
N VAL A 191 6.07 -2.34 -6.31
CA VAL A 191 5.74 -1.71 -7.59
C VAL A 191 5.85 -2.75 -8.69
N ILE A 192 4.88 -2.77 -9.61
CA ILE A 192 4.91 -3.52 -10.86
C ILE A 192 4.99 -2.49 -12.00
N GLY A 193 6.01 -2.60 -12.85
CA GLY A 193 6.32 -1.61 -13.89
C GLY A 193 7.35 -0.57 -13.43
N ASN A 194 7.40 0.58 -14.11
CA ASN A 194 8.35 1.65 -13.81
C ASN A 194 7.63 2.90 -13.27
N LEU A 195 7.50 3.01 -11.94
CA LEU A 195 6.85 4.16 -11.29
C LEU A 195 7.58 5.48 -11.55
N ASP A 196 8.90 5.48 -11.77
CA ASP A 196 9.68 6.70 -12.03
C ASP A 196 9.29 7.36 -13.38
N GLN A 197 8.68 6.60 -14.31
CA GLN A 197 8.42 7.06 -15.68
C GLN A 197 6.98 6.81 -16.18
N ALA A 198 6.19 5.98 -15.50
CA ALA A 198 4.85 5.61 -15.98
C ALA A 198 3.96 6.84 -16.24
N ASP A 199 3.14 6.78 -17.28
CA ASP A 199 2.14 7.82 -17.59
C ASP A 199 0.93 7.75 -16.64
N ALA A 200 0.61 6.55 -16.14
CA ALA A 200 -0.38 6.34 -15.10
C ALA A 200 0.13 5.42 -13.98
N VAL A 201 -0.24 5.73 -12.75
CA VAL A 201 0.11 4.96 -11.55
C VAL A 201 -1.15 4.64 -10.76
N SER A 202 -1.38 3.35 -10.48
CA SER A 202 -2.48 2.89 -9.63
C SER A 202 -1.97 2.31 -8.32
N VAL A 203 -2.33 2.93 -7.20
CA VAL A 203 -2.03 2.46 -5.85
C VAL A 203 -3.19 1.62 -5.34
N LEU A 204 -2.93 0.36 -5.03
CA LEU A 204 -3.94 -0.56 -4.52
C LEU A 204 -3.91 -0.61 -2.99
N VAL A 205 -5.04 -0.27 -2.35
CA VAL A 205 -5.19 -0.24 -0.90
C VAL A 205 -6.10 -1.40 -0.45
N PRO A 206 -5.58 -2.36 0.34
CA PRO A 206 -6.31 -3.57 0.69
C PRO A 206 -7.28 -3.38 1.86
N GLY A 207 -8.13 -4.39 2.05
CA GLY A 207 -9.03 -4.50 3.18
C GLY A 207 -8.37 -4.99 4.48
N MET A 208 -9.22 -5.41 5.42
CA MET A 208 -8.80 -5.98 6.70
C MET A 208 -8.06 -7.31 6.54
N SER A 209 -7.29 -7.69 7.57
CA SER A 209 -6.58 -8.97 7.67
C SER A 209 -5.49 -9.21 6.60
N TYR A 210 -5.06 -8.15 5.90
CA TYR A 210 -3.91 -8.24 4.99
C TYR A 210 -2.61 -8.03 5.77
N THR A 211 -1.76 -9.04 5.74
CA THR A 211 -0.45 -9.02 6.39
C THR A 211 0.65 -9.27 5.36
N VAL A 212 1.87 -8.84 5.67
CA VAL A 212 3.04 -9.13 4.83
C VAL A 212 3.23 -10.65 4.70
N GLU A 213 3.19 -11.39 5.80
CA GLU A 213 3.32 -12.85 5.78
C GLU A 213 2.20 -13.52 4.96
N GLY A 214 0.94 -13.19 5.23
CA GLY A 214 -0.19 -13.96 4.74
C GLY A 214 -0.68 -13.57 3.34
N GLN A 215 -0.64 -12.30 2.96
CA GLN A 215 -1.39 -11.78 1.81
C GLN A 215 -0.56 -10.97 0.81
N LEU A 216 0.71 -10.63 1.10
CA LEU A 216 1.50 -9.80 0.19
C LEU A 216 1.69 -10.42 -1.21
N VAL A 217 1.88 -11.74 -1.30
CA VAL A 217 2.04 -12.44 -2.59
C VAL A 217 0.77 -12.34 -3.42
N ASP A 218 -0.38 -12.62 -2.81
CA ASP A 218 -1.69 -12.54 -3.48
C ASP A 218 -2.02 -11.09 -3.85
N TRP A 219 -1.74 -10.13 -2.96
CA TRP A 219 -1.96 -8.71 -3.22
C TRP A 219 -1.07 -8.17 -4.34
N THR A 220 0.18 -8.65 -4.42
CA THR A 220 1.08 -8.35 -5.55
C THR A 220 0.55 -8.97 -6.85
N SER A 221 -0.07 -10.14 -6.77
CA SER A 221 -0.72 -10.78 -7.92
C SER A 221 -1.96 -10.00 -8.37
N THR A 222 -2.75 -9.46 -7.44
CA THR A 222 -3.86 -8.54 -7.73
C THR A 222 -3.37 -7.27 -8.44
N ALA A 223 -2.31 -6.63 -7.94
CA ALA A 223 -1.72 -5.47 -8.60
C ALA A 223 -1.13 -5.80 -9.98
N GLN A 224 -0.59 -7.02 -10.16
CA GLN A 224 -0.18 -7.54 -11.46
C GLN A 224 -1.36 -7.73 -12.42
N ALA A 225 -2.51 -8.22 -11.95
CA ALA A 225 -3.71 -8.35 -12.77
C ALA A 225 -4.23 -6.99 -13.25
N VAL A 226 -4.25 -5.98 -12.38
CA VAL A 226 -4.57 -4.58 -12.77
C VAL A 226 -3.56 -4.07 -13.80
N TYR A 227 -2.26 -4.28 -13.59
CA TYR A 227 -1.22 -3.89 -14.55
C TYR A 227 -1.45 -4.54 -15.93
N ASN A 228 -1.72 -5.84 -15.95
CA ASN A 228 -1.93 -6.60 -17.19
C ASN A 228 -3.17 -6.09 -17.92
N GLU A 229 -4.28 -5.88 -17.21
CA GLU A 229 -5.53 -5.38 -17.77
C GLU A 229 -5.34 -3.96 -18.34
N GLN A 230 -4.64 -3.07 -17.63
CA GLN A 230 -4.28 -1.73 -18.13
C GLN A 230 -3.42 -1.81 -19.40
N ARG A 231 -2.40 -2.67 -19.44
CA ARG A 231 -1.57 -2.87 -20.64
C ARG A 231 -2.39 -3.39 -21.82
N ALA A 232 -3.33 -4.31 -21.58
CA ALA A 232 -4.22 -4.81 -22.61
C ALA A 232 -5.13 -3.71 -23.15
N TRP A 233 -5.71 -2.87 -22.30
CA TRP A 233 -6.54 -1.74 -22.73
C TRP A 233 -5.74 -0.67 -23.50
N LEU A 234 -4.52 -0.37 -23.09
CA LEU A 234 -3.66 0.54 -23.85
C LEU A 234 -3.38 0.03 -25.28
N GLN A 235 -3.30 -1.28 -25.49
CA GLN A 235 -3.20 -1.87 -26.83
C GLN A 235 -4.52 -1.74 -27.59
N ARG A 236 -5.65 -2.10 -26.96
CA ARG A 236 -6.99 -2.04 -27.58
C ARG A 236 -7.39 -0.62 -27.98
N LEU A 237 -7.03 0.39 -27.18
CA LEU A 237 -7.32 1.81 -27.42
C LEU A 237 -6.33 2.46 -28.39
N GLY A 238 -5.36 1.72 -28.94
CA GLY A 238 -4.40 2.26 -29.92
C GLY A 238 -3.34 3.19 -29.33
N THR A 239 -3.08 3.12 -28.02
CA THR A 239 -2.04 3.90 -27.32
C THR A 239 -0.97 3.01 -26.66
N PRO A 240 -0.35 2.04 -27.37
CA PRO A 240 0.52 1.03 -26.76
C PRO A 240 1.83 1.62 -26.19
N SER A 241 2.20 2.85 -26.60
CA SER A 241 3.36 3.58 -26.12
C SER A 241 3.17 4.22 -24.75
N ARG A 242 1.91 4.47 -24.31
CA ARG A 242 1.64 4.89 -22.94
C ARG A 242 2.08 3.78 -21.99
N THR A 243 2.52 4.14 -20.80
CA THR A 243 3.09 3.23 -19.80
C THR A 243 2.31 3.32 -18.50
N VAL A 244 2.23 2.20 -17.78
CA VAL A 244 1.55 2.13 -16.48
C VAL A 244 2.46 1.53 -15.43
N ALA A 245 2.18 1.82 -14.16
CA ALA A 245 2.72 1.11 -13.02
C ALA A 245 1.61 0.89 -11.97
N THR A 246 1.66 -0.23 -11.26
CA THR A 246 0.74 -0.50 -10.15
C THR A 246 1.53 -0.72 -8.86
N VAL A 247 0.95 -0.38 -7.72
CA VAL A 247 1.59 -0.51 -6.41
C VAL A 247 0.72 -1.39 -5.53
N ALA A 248 1.20 -2.60 -5.22
CA ALA A 248 0.64 -3.43 -4.18
C ALA A 248 1.10 -2.90 -2.82
N TRP A 249 0.26 -2.10 -2.17
CA TRP A 249 0.64 -1.38 -0.96
C TRP A 249 0.11 -2.06 0.31
N LEU A 250 1.04 -2.40 1.22
CA LEU A 250 0.78 -2.78 2.61
C LEU A 250 1.61 -1.88 3.53
N GLY A 251 1.25 -0.59 3.59
CA GLY A 251 2.01 0.43 4.32
C GLY A 251 1.59 0.68 5.75
N TYR A 252 0.61 -0.05 6.28
CA TYR A 252 0.11 0.12 7.65
C TYR A 252 -0.42 -1.20 8.20
N LYS A 253 -0.66 -1.24 9.51
CA LYS A 253 -1.36 -2.37 10.14
C LYS A 253 -2.83 -2.35 9.72
N THR A 254 -3.24 -3.26 8.84
CA THR A 254 -4.67 -3.46 8.58
C THR A 254 -5.35 -4.03 9.82
N PRO A 255 -6.62 -3.70 10.09
CA PRO A 255 -7.31 -4.25 11.24
C PRO A 255 -7.51 -5.75 11.09
N ASP A 256 -7.60 -6.44 12.23
CA ASP A 256 -8.07 -7.83 12.30
C ASP A 256 -9.53 -7.87 12.78
N LEU A 257 -10.11 -9.06 12.92
CA LEU A 257 -11.51 -9.21 13.36
C LEU A 257 -11.78 -8.59 14.75
N ALA A 258 -10.77 -8.44 15.60
CA ALA A 258 -10.92 -7.82 16.93
C ALA A 258 -10.82 -6.29 16.86
N THR A 259 -10.03 -5.74 15.92
CA THR A 259 -9.83 -4.28 15.82
C THR A 259 -10.67 -3.61 14.73
N VAL A 260 -11.26 -4.37 13.81
CA VAL A 260 -12.00 -3.82 12.65
C VAL A 260 -13.15 -2.91 13.04
N LEU A 261 -13.74 -3.06 14.22
CA LEU A 261 -14.83 -2.18 14.66
C LEU A 261 -14.38 -0.72 14.93
N SER A 262 -13.08 -0.46 14.96
CA SER A 262 -12.50 0.87 15.16
C SER A 262 -11.94 1.46 13.86
N ALA A 263 -12.11 2.78 13.69
CA ALA A 263 -11.48 3.53 12.60
C ALA A 263 -10.01 3.91 12.87
N HIS A 264 -9.44 3.53 14.02
CA HIS A 264 -8.06 3.90 14.39
C HIS A 264 -7.03 3.44 13.36
N ASP A 265 -7.13 2.19 12.91
CA ASP A 265 -6.19 1.64 11.91
C ASP A 265 -6.36 2.34 10.56
N ALA A 266 -7.58 2.76 10.19
CA ALA A 266 -7.84 3.57 8.99
C ALA A 266 -7.24 4.97 9.10
N GLN A 267 -7.25 5.58 10.28
CA GLN A 267 -6.64 6.90 10.50
C GLN A 267 -5.10 6.86 10.41
N GLU A 268 -4.48 5.81 10.95
CA GLU A 268 -3.03 5.58 10.76
C GLU A 268 -2.71 5.28 9.30
N GLY A 269 -3.47 4.36 8.68
CA GLY A 269 -3.33 4.05 7.27
C GLY A 269 -3.51 5.28 6.37
N ALA A 270 -4.41 6.20 6.71
CA ALA A 270 -4.63 7.42 5.95
C ALA A 270 -3.39 8.32 5.93
N ARG A 271 -2.71 8.48 7.08
CA ARG A 271 -1.45 9.24 7.16
C ARG A 271 -0.34 8.59 6.32
N GLN A 272 -0.23 7.26 6.38
CA GLN A 272 0.79 6.52 5.62
C GLN A 272 0.49 6.56 4.11
N LEU A 273 -0.78 6.49 3.72
CA LEU A 273 -1.20 6.60 2.33
C LEU A 273 -0.93 8.01 1.79
N ASP A 274 -1.25 9.04 2.56
CA ASP A 274 -0.95 10.43 2.21
C ASP A 274 0.56 10.63 1.95
N GLN A 275 1.42 10.10 2.82
CA GLN A 275 2.87 10.15 2.65
C GLN A 275 3.34 9.47 1.36
N LEU A 276 2.83 8.27 1.06
CA LEU A 276 3.13 7.58 -0.19
C LEU A 276 2.73 8.43 -1.40
N LEU A 277 1.50 8.97 -1.40
CA LEU A 277 0.98 9.76 -2.52
C LEU A 277 1.78 11.07 -2.69
N ALA A 278 2.11 11.75 -1.59
CA ALA A 278 3.01 12.91 -1.59
C ALA A 278 4.39 12.55 -2.13
N GLY A 279 4.91 11.37 -1.76
CA GLY A 279 6.15 10.79 -2.25
C GLY A 279 6.18 10.63 -3.76
N ILE A 280 5.12 10.05 -4.33
CA ILE A 280 4.97 9.88 -5.77
C ILE A 280 4.89 11.24 -6.46
N ARG A 281 4.07 12.17 -5.95
CA ARG A 281 3.96 13.53 -6.51
C ARG A 281 5.30 14.27 -6.49
N ALA A 282 6.02 14.22 -5.38
CA ALA A 282 7.32 14.88 -5.24
C ALA A 282 8.37 14.31 -6.19
N LEU A 283 8.49 12.98 -6.25
CA LEU A 283 9.42 12.28 -7.13
C LEU A 283 9.18 12.62 -8.61
N ARG A 284 7.91 12.82 -8.99
CA ARG A 284 7.51 13.06 -10.39
C ARG A 284 7.50 14.53 -10.81
N ALA A 285 7.53 15.46 -9.86
CA ALA A 285 7.69 16.91 -10.08
C ALA A 285 6.91 17.44 -11.31
N GLY A 286 7.60 17.91 -12.36
CA GLY A 286 6.98 18.46 -13.57
C GLY A 286 6.37 17.43 -14.54
N HIS A 287 6.58 16.13 -14.32
CA HIS A 287 6.11 15.04 -15.17
C HIS A 287 5.17 14.11 -14.39
N GLN A 288 4.09 14.70 -13.87
CA GLN A 288 3.10 14.01 -13.05
C GLN A 288 2.42 12.88 -13.82
N PRO A 289 2.34 11.65 -13.28
CA PRO A 289 1.48 10.63 -13.83
C PRO A 289 0.02 10.95 -13.52
N TYR A 290 -0.89 10.34 -14.27
CA TYR A 290 -2.26 10.13 -13.80
C TYR A 290 -2.21 9.20 -12.58
N LEU A 291 -2.44 9.74 -11.39
CA LEU A 291 -2.34 9.02 -10.12
C LEU A 291 -3.73 8.61 -9.65
N SER A 292 -3.91 7.31 -9.45
CA SER A 292 -5.18 6.71 -9.03
C SER A 292 -5.02 5.87 -7.77
N VAL A 293 -6.05 5.87 -6.93
CA VAL A 293 -6.16 4.99 -5.76
C VAL A 293 -7.31 4.02 -5.99
N LEU A 294 -7.01 2.72 -5.93
CA LEU A 294 -7.98 1.63 -6.04
C LEU A 294 -8.08 0.96 -4.68
N ALA A 295 -9.13 1.26 -3.93
CA ALA A 295 -9.24 0.92 -2.51
C ALA A 295 -10.38 -0.07 -2.25
N HIS A 296 -10.06 -1.18 -1.58
CA HIS A 296 -10.98 -2.27 -1.32
C HIS A 296 -11.35 -2.38 0.15
N SER A 297 -12.63 -2.61 0.44
CA SER A 297 -13.11 -2.91 1.80
C SER A 297 -12.67 -1.84 2.81
N TYR A 298 -12.08 -2.20 3.95
CA TYR A 298 -11.53 -1.26 4.94
C TYR A 298 -10.50 -0.27 4.36
N GLY A 299 -9.79 -0.67 3.30
CA GLY A 299 -8.89 0.21 2.55
C GLY A 299 -9.62 1.40 1.92
N SER A 300 -10.90 1.25 1.57
CA SER A 300 -11.71 2.37 1.08
C SER A 300 -11.92 3.44 2.15
N THR A 301 -12.24 3.08 3.39
CA THR A 301 -12.32 4.02 4.52
C THR A 301 -10.99 4.72 4.75
N THR A 302 -9.89 3.98 4.63
CA THR A 302 -8.52 4.51 4.74
C THR A 302 -8.24 5.55 3.64
N ALA A 303 -8.60 5.25 2.39
CA ALA A 303 -8.43 6.16 1.26
C ALA A 303 -9.32 7.41 1.34
N LEU A 304 -10.58 7.25 1.79
CA LEU A 304 -11.50 8.37 2.00
C LEU A 304 -10.99 9.34 3.07
N LEU A 305 -10.46 8.80 4.18
CA LEU A 305 -9.85 9.63 5.23
C LEU A 305 -8.58 10.36 4.74
N ALA A 306 -7.73 9.69 3.96
CA ALA A 306 -6.52 10.29 3.41
C ALA A 306 -6.86 11.46 2.48
N LEU A 307 -7.75 11.21 1.53
CA LEU A 307 -8.11 12.19 0.50
C LEU A 307 -9.06 13.28 1.03
N GLY A 308 -9.79 13.03 2.12
CA GLY A 308 -10.57 14.05 2.82
C GLY A 308 -9.72 14.95 3.74
N ALA A 309 -8.48 14.58 4.05
CA ALA A 309 -7.59 15.39 4.88
C ALA A 309 -7.00 16.61 4.14
N GLY A 310 -7.00 16.59 2.80
CA GLY A 310 -6.66 17.76 2.00
C GLY A 310 -5.17 17.98 1.73
N SER A 311 -4.31 16.99 1.97
CA SER A 311 -2.84 17.14 1.92
C SER A 311 -2.22 16.76 0.58
N VAL A 312 -2.84 15.86 -0.17
CA VAL A 312 -2.41 15.43 -1.52
C VAL A 312 -3.61 15.15 -2.39
N SER A 313 -3.56 15.63 -3.65
CA SER A 313 -4.57 15.33 -4.66
C SER A 313 -4.20 14.16 -5.59
N VAL A 314 -5.21 13.35 -5.90
CA VAL A 314 -5.15 12.27 -6.91
C VAL A 314 -6.07 12.58 -8.08
N ASP A 315 -5.81 11.95 -9.22
CA ASP A 315 -6.59 12.15 -10.44
C ASP A 315 -7.85 11.28 -10.46
N ALA A 316 -7.85 10.14 -9.75
CA ALA A 316 -9.04 9.34 -9.50
C ALA A 316 -8.98 8.52 -8.19
N LEU A 317 -10.15 8.25 -7.64
CA LEU A 317 -10.37 7.31 -6.55
C LEU A 317 -11.44 6.30 -6.97
N ALA A 318 -11.15 5.00 -6.86
CA ALA A 318 -12.17 3.96 -6.96
C ALA A 318 -12.27 3.21 -5.62
N VAL A 319 -13.46 3.20 -5.03
CA VAL A 319 -13.76 2.45 -3.81
C VAL A 319 -14.67 1.26 -4.12
N ILE A 320 -14.26 0.06 -3.72
CA ILE A 320 -14.97 -1.18 -4.02
C ILE A 320 -15.21 -2.00 -2.76
N GLY A 321 -16.42 -2.55 -2.63
CA GLY A 321 -16.81 -3.27 -1.41
C GLY A 321 -16.77 -2.37 -0.17
N SER A 322 -17.05 -1.08 -0.31
CA SER A 322 -16.80 -0.10 0.75
C SER A 322 -17.79 -0.23 1.93
N PRO A 323 -17.31 -0.28 3.18
CA PRO A 323 -18.14 -0.10 4.38
C PRO A 323 -18.47 1.37 4.67
N GLY A 324 -18.13 2.30 3.78
CA GLY A 324 -18.30 3.74 3.96
C GLY A 324 -17.16 4.42 4.71
N GLY A 325 -17.28 5.73 4.88
CA GLY A 325 -16.29 6.55 5.56
C GLY A 325 -16.54 8.05 5.36
N ALA A 326 -15.94 8.87 6.21
CA ALA A 326 -15.87 10.31 6.00
C ALA A 326 -14.86 10.66 4.89
N PRO A 327 -15.06 11.74 4.13
CA PRO A 327 -16.15 12.72 4.23
C PRO A 327 -17.44 12.27 3.53
N SER A 328 -18.51 13.05 3.68
CA SER A 328 -19.86 12.70 3.20
C SER A 328 -20.14 12.99 1.73
N SER A 329 -19.21 13.63 1.02
CA SER A 329 -19.38 13.98 -0.39
C SER A 329 -18.05 13.93 -1.15
N VAL A 330 -18.13 13.62 -2.45
CA VAL A 330 -17.00 13.73 -3.38
C VAL A 330 -16.39 15.14 -3.44
N ARG A 331 -17.16 16.17 -3.08
CA ARG A 331 -16.70 17.57 -3.06
C ARG A 331 -15.70 17.86 -1.96
N ASP A 332 -15.69 17.04 -0.92
CA ASP A 332 -14.81 17.17 0.24
C ASP A 332 -13.57 16.26 0.11
N LEU A 333 -13.40 15.60 -1.04
CA LEU A 333 -12.24 14.77 -1.35
C LEU A 333 -11.31 15.53 -2.30
N ASP A 334 -10.00 15.44 -2.04
CA ASP A 334 -8.94 15.91 -2.95
C ASP A 334 -8.76 14.95 -4.15
N VAL A 335 -9.83 14.80 -4.93
CA VAL A 335 -9.88 14.02 -6.16
C VAL A 335 -10.28 14.95 -7.29
N LYS A 336 -9.40 15.07 -8.30
CA LYS A 336 -9.63 16.00 -9.42
C LYS A 336 -10.90 15.67 -10.18
N ASP A 337 -11.56 16.72 -10.64
CA ASP A 337 -12.75 16.66 -11.50
C ASP A 337 -13.90 15.78 -10.97
N GLY A 338 -13.90 15.49 -9.66
CA GLY A 338 -14.89 14.60 -9.05
C GLY A 338 -14.77 13.15 -9.52
N ASN A 339 -13.61 12.71 -10.01
CA ASN A 339 -13.31 11.36 -10.50
C ASN A 339 -13.30 10.29 -9.37
N VAL A 340 -14.41 10.21 -8.65
CA VAL A 340 -14.64 9.25 -7.57
C VAL A 340 -15.63 8.21 -8.07
N TYR A 341 -15.20 6.95 -8.04
CA TYR A 341 -15.95 5.81 -8.56
C TYR A 341 -16.26 4.83 -7.42
N VAL A 342 -17.43 4.19 -7.49
CA VAL A 342 -17.85 3.23 -6.47
C VAL A 342 -18.42 1.96 -7.11
N GLY A 343 -17.91 0.80 -6.68
CA GLY A 343 -18.38 -0.50 -7.12
C GLY A 343 -18.91 -1.35 -5.96
N SER A 344 -20.05 -2.00 -6.17
CA SER A 344 -20.64 -2.95 -5.22
C SER A 344 -20.99 -4.24 -5.97
N ALA A 345 -20.41 -5.35 -5.56
CA ALA A 345 -20.60 -6.66 -6.16
C ALA A 345 -21.87 -7.33 -5.65
N THR A 346 -22.47 -8.18 -6.48
CA THR A 346 -23.58 -9.03 -6.05
C THR A 346 -23.13 -9.94 -4.90
N LEU A 347 -23.96 -10.05 -3.85
CA LEU A 347 -23.69 -10.81 -2.62
C LEU A 347 -22.51 -10.27 -1.78
N ASP A 348 -22.11 -9.01 -1.95
CA ASP A 348 -21.21 -8.36 -0.99
C ASP A 348 -22.01 -7.81 0.22
N PRO A 349 -21.81 -8.35 1.44
CA PRO A 349 -22.54 -7.90 2.63
C PRO A 349 -21.98 -6.60 3.25
N ILE A 350 -20.80 -6.15 2.80
CA ILE A 350 -20.10 -4.99 3.38
C ILE A 350 -20.38 -3.73 2.56
N ALA A 351 -20.45 -3.87 1.24
CA ALA A 351 -20.67 -2.77 0.31
C ALA A 351 -21.94 -1.99 0.67
N GLY A 352 -21.81 -0.69 0.93
CA GLY A 352 -22.93 0.19 1.24
C GLY A 352 -23.50 0.03 2.64
N SER A 353 -22.84 -0.70 3.53
CA SER A 353 -23.28 -0.85 4.94
C SER A 353 -23.24 0.45 5.74
N GLY A 354 -22.39 1.40 5.33
CA GLY A 354 -22.20 2.67 6.04
C GLY A 354 -21.64 2.53 7.46
N PHE A 355 -20.98 1.41 7.75
CA PHE A 355 -20.46 1.06 9.07
C PHE A 355 -19.52 2.13 9.66
N PHE A 356 -18.66 2.75 8.83
CA PHE A 356 -17.76 3.82 9.28
C PHE A 356 -18.22 5.23 8.93
N GLY A 357 -19.43 5.37 8.36
CA GLY A 357 -19.95 6.66 7.92
C GLY A 357 -20.72 6.57 6.61
N PRO A 358 -20.87 7.70 5.90
CA PRO A 358 -21.61 7.78 4.65
C PRO A 358 -21.20 6.72 3.62
N ASP A 359 -22.18 6.16 2.93
CA ASP A 359 -21.97 5.22 1.82
C ASP A 359 -21.58 6.00 0.54
N PRO A 360 -20.40 5.74 -0.06
CA PRO A 360 -20.00 6.31 -1.34
C PRO A 360 -20.97 5.98 -2.48
N GLY A 361 -21.70 4.86 -2.38
CA GLY A 361 -22.75 4.45 -3.31
C GLY A 361 -24.07 5.19 -3.18
N GLY A 362 -24.24 5.99 -2.12
CA GLY A 362 -25.46 6.75 -1.85
C GLY A 362 -25.68 7.89 -2.84
N SER A 363 -26.95 8.12 -3.23
CA SER A 363 -27.31 9.14 -4.23
C SER A 363 -26.86 10.56 -3.87
N GLY A 364 -26.73 10.87 -2.58
CA GLY A 364 -26.26 12.17 -2.08
C GLY A 364 -24.73 12.33 -2.05
N TYR A 365 -23.96 11.24 -2.22
CA TYR A 365 -22.51 11.28 -2.09
C TYR A 365 -21.83 11.95 -3.30
N GLY A 366 -22.30 11.60 -4.50
CA GLY A 366 -21.84 12.15 -5.78
C GLY A 366 -20.81 11.29 -6.53
N ALA A 367 -20.53 10.05 -6.10
CA ALA A 367 -19.61 9.17 -6.82
C ALA A 367 -20.26 8.51 -8.05
N HIS A 368 -19.44 8.24 -9.06
CA HIS A 368 -19.82 7.49 -10.24
C HIS A 368 -19.95 5.99 -9.91
N ARG A 369 -21.18 5.47 -9.91
CA ARG A 369 -21.42 4.03 -9.71
C ARG A 369 -20.93 3.26 -10.94
N ILE A 370 -20.07 2.27 -10.74
CA ILE A 370 -19.59 1.39 -11.80
C ILE A 370 -20.30 0.05 -11.77
N SER A 371 -20.49 -0.54 -12.94
CA SER A 371 -21.05 -1.88 -13.07
C SER A 371 -20.05 -2.94 -12.61
N THR A 372 -20.56 -3.91 -11.88
CA THR A 372 -19.85 -5.08 -11.32
C THR A 372 -20.56 -6.38 -11.69
N GLY A 373 -21.65 -6.30 -12.45
CA GLY A 373 -22.48 -7.43 -12.84
C GLY A 373 -21.96 -8.16 -14.08
N VAL A 374 -22.83 -9.00 -14.65
CA VAL A 374 -22.58 -9.57 -15.98
C VAL A 374 -22.85 -8.50 -17.03
N GLY A 375 -22.02 -8.44 -18.06
CA GLY A 375 -22.17 -7.47 -19.13
C GLY A 375 -21.51 -7.92 -20.42
N ILE A 376 -21.76 -7.15 -21.48
CA ILE A 376 -20.99 -7.20 -22.72
C ILE A 376 -20.17 -5.91 -22.74
N ASP A 377 -18.87 -6.02 -22.97
CA ASP A 377 -18.00 -4.85 -23.06
C ASP A 377 -18.43 -3.97 -24.25
N PRO A 378 -18.73 -2.68 -24.04
CA PRO A 378 -19.16 -1.80 -25.13
C PRO A 378 -18.05 -1.49 -26.14
N LEU A 379 -16.78 -1.76 -25.82
CA LEU A 379 -15.64 -1.42 -26.68
C LEU A 379 -15.21 -2.58 -27.58
N ASP A 380 -15.19 -3.81 -27.07
CA ASP A 380 -14.72 -4.98 -27.83
C ASP A 380 -15.73 -6.13 -27.92
N GLY A 381 -16.90 -6.02 -27.26
CA GLY A 381 -17.97 -7.00 -27.34
C GLY A 381 -17.74 -8.29 -26.54
N GLU A 382 -16.67 -8.37 -25.74
CA GLU A 382 -16.39 -9.53 -24.90
C GLU A 382 -17.39 -9.67 -23.76
N ILE A 383 -17.63 -10.92 -23.33
CA ILE A 383 -18.48 -11.19 -22.18
C ILE A 383 -17.70 -10.91 -20.91
N LEU A 384 -18.21 -10.00 -20.09
CA LEU A 384 -17.66 -9.65 -18.79
C LEU A 384 -18.41 -10.39 -17.69
N LEU A 385 -17.67 -11.11 -16.86
CA LEU A 385 -18.22 -11.85 -15.72
C LEU A 385 -18.57 -10.89 -14.57
N PRO A 386 -19.57 -11.24 -13.74
CA PRO A 386 -19.84 -10.49 -12.52
C PRO A 386 -18.70 -10.67 -11.51
N ALA A 387 -18.40 -9.59 -10.77
CA ALA A 387 -17.76 -9.72 -9.47
C ALA A 387 -18.77 -10.32 -8.48
N ILE A 388 -18.38 -11.37 -7.78
CA ILE A 388 -19.24 -12.09 -6.82
C ILE A 388 -18.60 -12.06 -5.44
N GLY A 389 -19.39 -11.66 -4.45
CA GLY A 389 -18.98 -11.58 -3.07
C GLY A 389 -17.91 -10.50 -2.81
N HIS A 390 -17.48 -10.42 -1.56
CA HIS A 390 -16.69 -9.29 -1.08
C HIS A 390 -15.27 -9.22 -1.68
N ASN A 391 -14.69 -10.34 -2.11
CA ASN A 391 -13.30 -10.38 -2.61
C ASN A 391 -13.21 -10.53 -4.14
N GLY A 392 -14.35 -10.52 -4.86
CA GLY A 392 -14.40 -10.82 -6.29
C GLY A 392 -14.04 -9.66 -7.22
N TYR A 393 -13.82 -8.44 -6.71
CA TYR A 393 -13.74 -7.22 -7.51
C TYR A 393 -12.55 -7.13 -8.47
N PHE A 394 -11.45 -7.81 -8.15
CA PHE A 394 -10.24 -7.82 -8.97
C PHE A 394 -10.07 -9.11 -9.79
N ALA A 395 -11.06 -9.99 -9.81
CA ALA A 395 -10.97 -11.23 -10.55
C ALA A 395 -10.85 -10.94 -12.07
N GLU A 396 -9.95 -11.66 -12.74
CA GLU A 396 -9.72 -11.53 -14.18
C GLU A 396 -11.00 -11.83 -14.98
N GLY A 397 -11.20 -11.10 -16.09
CA GLY A 397 -12.38 -11.21 -16.95
C GLY A 397 -13.68 -10.65 -16.35
N THR A 398 -13.63 -10.05 -15.15
CA THR A 398 -14.81 -9.39 -14.57
C THR A 398 -15.01 -7.97 -15.08
N GLN A 399 -16.27 -7.52 -15.10
CA GLN A 399 -16.61 -6.14 -15.42
C GLN A 399 -15.98 -5.15 -14.43
N SER A 400 -15.82 -5.56 -13.17
CA SER A 400 -15.18 -4.78 -12.12
C SER A 400 -13.70 -4.53 -12.42
N LEU A 401 -12.89 -5.57 -12.66
CA LEU A 401 -11.47 -5.39 -12.97
C LEU A 401 -11.26 -4.53 -14.22
N ARG A 402 -12.07 -4.77 -15.26
CA ARG A 402 -12.08 -3.99 -16.50
C ARG A 402 -12.32 -2.50 -16.24
N ASN A 403 -13.33 -2.16 -15.44
CA ASN A 403 -13.61 -0.76 -15.07
C ASN A 403 -12.48 -0.15 -14.23
N LEU A 404 -11.95 -0.88 -13.25
CA LEU A 404 -10.85 -0.42 -12.39
C LEU A 404 -9.57 -0.15 -13.18
N ALA A 405 -9.27 -0.98 -14.19
CA ALA A 405 -8.12 -0.77 -15.07
C ALA A 405 -8.26 0.54 -15.84
N LEU A 406 -9.40 0.76 -16.51
CA LEU A 406 -9.69 1.97 -17.28
C LEU A 406 -9.65 3.24 -16.41
N ILE A 407 -10.29 3.20 -15.23
CA ILE A 407 -10.21 4.31 -14.26
C ILE A 407 -8.76 4.58 -13.87
N GLY A 408 -7.99 3.52 -13.56
CA GLY A 408 -6.63 3.66 -13.08
C GLY A 408 -5.65 4.24 -14.11
N MET A 409 -5.95 4.08 -15.40
CA MET A 409 -5.14 4.64 -16.50
C MET A 409 -5.65 5.98 -17.05
N GLY A 410 -6.69 6.56 -16.45
CA GLY A 410 -7.23 7.87 -16.84
C GLY A 410 -8.30 7.85 -17.92
N ASP A 411 -8.84 6.67 -18.21
CA ASP A 411 -9.88 6.44 -19.20
C ASP A 411 -11.22 6.07 -18.51
N GLY A 412 -11.44 6.58 -17.29
CA GLY A 412 -12.60 6.27 -16.44
C GLY A 412 -13.96 6.62 -17.04
N VAL A 413 -14.00 7.54 -18.01
CA VAL A 413 -15.20 7.85 -18.80
C VAL A 413 -15.69 6.67 -19.65
N LEU A 414 -14.83 5.67 -19.89
CA LEU A 414 -15.16 4.43 -20.58
C LEU A 414 -15.65 3.34 -19.62
N ALA A 415 -15.63 3.58 -18.30
CA ALA A 415 -16.18 2.65 -17.33
C ALA A 415 -17.68 2.45 -17.58
N THR A 416 -18.15 1.23 -17.36
CA THR A 416 -19.57 0.90 -17.50
C THR A 416 -20.33 1.27 -16.23
N HIS A 417 -21.60 1.65 -16.38
CA HIS A 417 -22.49 2.11 -15.31
C HIS A 417 -23.76 1.23 -15.21
N PRO A 418 -24.35 1.05 -14.01
CA PRO A 418 -25.51 0.18 -13.79
C PRO A 418 -26.81 0.62 -14.48
#